data_AF-A0A060BQI4-F1
#
_entry.id   AF-A0A060BQI4-F1
#
_cell.length_a   1.000
_cell.length_b   1.000
_cell.length_c   1.000
_cell.angle_alpha   90.00
_cell.angle_beta   90.00
_cell.angle_gamma   90.00
#
_symmetry.space_group_name_H-M   'P 1'
#
loop_
_entity.id
_entity.type
_entity.pdbx_description
1 polymer ?
#
loop_
_entity_poly.entity_id
_entity_poly.type
_entity_poly.pdbx_seq_one_letter_code
_entity_poly.pdbx_strand_id
1 'polypeptide(L)'
;AAIFKRAQAQYGVPAAVITAFWGLETDYGKVQGNFNTINALVTMAHDCRRPGIFRPQLIAAIEMAARGDLDPRTTTGAWAGEIGEVQMLPEDIIRYGVDGDGDGHVRLKTDDADVIMTAANFIRSLGWRETTLAAGSGDSAEPALG
;
A
#
# COMPACT_ATOMS: atom_id res chain seq x y z
N ALA A 1 -1.48 13.97 -10.16
CA ALA A 1 -0.68 13.70 -11.39
C ALA A 1 0.85 13.69 -11.13
N ALA A 2 1.42 14.71 -10.47
CA ALA A 2 2.87 14.73 -10.18
C ALA A 2 3.34 13.56 -9.30
N ILE A 3 2.55 13.21 -8.28
CA ILE A 3 2.85 12.11 -7.37
C ILE A 3 2.94 10.75 -8.07
N PHE A 4 2.01 10.44 -8.97
CA PHE A 4 2.05 9.21 -9.78
C PHE A 4 3.30 9.12 -10.66
N LYS A 5 3.75 10.25 -11.23
CA LYS A 5 5.00 10.27 -12.01
C LYS A 5 6.20 9.96 -11.12
N ARG A 6 6.25 10.50 -9.90
CA ARG A 6 7.31 10.19 -8.93
C ARG A 6 7.28 8.72 -8.52
N ALA A 7 6.11 8.19 -8.17
CA ALA A 7 5.92 6.79 -7.81
C ALA A 7 6.38 5.85 -8.94
N GLN A 8 5.99 6.14 -10.19
CA GLN A 8 6.42 5.38 -11.35
C GLN A 8 7.94 5.48 -11.56
N ALA A 9 8.53 6.67 -11.46
CA ALA A 9 9.97 6.84 -11.62
C ALA A 9 10.79 6.12 -10.54
N GLN A 10 10.28 6.03 -9.31
CA GLN A 10 10.98 5.42 -8.19
C GLN A 10 10.79 3.90 -8.10
N TYR A 11 9.60 3.41 -8.47
CA TYR A 11 9.21 2.01 -8.24
C TYR A 11 8.92 1.23 -9.53
N GLY A 12 8.89 1.89 -10.69
CA GLY A 12 8.59 1.26 -11.98
C GLY A 12 7.13 0.83 -12.15
N VAL A 13 6.26 1.18 -11.20
CA VAL A 13 4.84 0.80 -11.22
C VAL A 13 4.03 1.88 -11.96
N PRO A 14 3.35 1.54 -13.08
CA PRO A 14 2.56 2.50 -13.83
C PRO A 14 1.42 3.09 -13.00
N ALA A 15 1.09 4.37 -13.25
CA ALA A 15 -0.01 5.05 -12.57
C ALA A 15 -1.32 4.27 -12.61
N ALA A 16 -1.67 3.70 -13.77
CA ALA A 16 -2.89 2.91 -13.94
C ALA A 16 -2.97 1.67 -13.03
N VAL A 17 -1.83 1.04 -12.73
CA VAL A 17 -1.78 -0.13 -11.84
C VAL A 17 -2.01 0.30 -10.39
N ILE A 18 -1.36 1.39 -9.96
CA ILE A 18 -1.58 1.98 -8.64
C ILE A 18 -3.04 2.42 -8.48
N THR A 19 -3.61 3.09 -9.49
CA THR A 19 -5.01 3.52 -9.48
C THR A 19 -5.97 2.32 -9.42
N ALA A 20 -5.70 1.24 -10.17
CA ALA A 20 -6.52 0.04 -10.12
C ALA A 20 -6.49 -0.63 -8.75
N PHE A 21 -5.31 -0.72 -8.13
CA PHE A 21 -5.15 -1.25 -6.77
C PHE A 21 -5.95 -0.40 -5.76
N TRP A 22 -5.74 0.92 -5.75
CA TRP A 22 -6.45 1.85 -4.87
C TRP A 22 -7.98 1.80 -5.06
N GLY A 23 -8.45 1.74 -6.31
CA GLY A 23 -9.87 1.60 -6.62
C GLY A 23 -10.46 0.28 -6.15
N LEU A 24 -9.74 -0.83 -6.30
CA LEU A 24 -10.16 -2.15 -5.85
C LEU A 24 -10.28 -2.22 -4.32
N GLU A 25 -9.32 -1.65 -3.60
CA GLU A 25 -9.28 -1.74 -2.15
C GLU A 25 -10.38 -0.92 -1.48
N THR A 26 -10.65 0.31 -1.96
CA THR A 26 -11.53 1.25 -1.21
C THR A 26 -12.40 2.17 -2.05
N ASP A 27 -12.51 1.97 -3.37
CA ASP A 27 -13.14 2.94 -4.28
C ASP A 27 -12.55 4.34 -4.10
N TYR A 28 -11.22 4.42 -4.12
CA TYR A 28 -10.45 5.66 -3.97
C TYR A 28 -10.71 6.36 -2.63
N GLY A 29 -10.69 5.58 -1.55
CA GLY A 29 -10.88 6.08 -0.18
C GLY A 29 -12.34 6.25 0.27
N LYS A 30 -13.33 5.99 -0.58
CA LYS A 30 -14.75 6.11 -0.21
C LYS A 30 -15.21 5.06 0.81
N VAL A 31 -14.64 3.85 0.77
CA VAL A 31 -15.01 2.73 1.63
C VAL A 31 -13.76 2.15 2.29
N GLN A 32 -13.42 2.63 3.50
CA GLN A 32 -12.20 2.21 4.22
C GLN A 32 -12.47 1.33 5.45
N GLY A 33 -13.74 1.00 5.71
CA GLY A 33 -14.19 0.37 6.95
C GLY A 33 -14.38 1.35 8.11
N ASN A 34 -15.10 0.90 9.13
CA ASN A 34 -15.52 1.71 10.29
C ASN A 34 -15.31 1.02 11.64
N PHE A 35 -14.55 -0.07 11.68
CA PHE A 35 -14.14 -0.68 12.95
C PHE A 35 -12.98 0.13 13.53
N ASN A 36 -12.95 0.34 14.85
CA ASN A 36 -11.72 0.84 15.48
C ASN A 36 -10.61 -0.20 15.29
N THR A 37 -9.50 0.21 14.68
CA THR A 37 -8.43 -0.68 14.25
C THR A 37 -7.80 -1.43 15.42
N ILE A 38 -7.54 -0.75 16.54
CA ILE A 38 -6.95 -1.38 17.72
C ILE A 38 -7.90 -2.44 18.30
N ASN A 39 -9.19 -2.13 18.41
CA ASN A 39 -10.18 -3.09 18.91
C ASN A 39 -10.28 -4.34 18.00
N ALA A 40 -10.26 -4.15 16.69
CA ALA A 40 -10.24 -5.25 15.72
C ALA A 40 -8.99 -6.14 15.93
N LEU A 41 -7.80 -5.53 15.98
CA LEU A 41 -6.54 -6.25 16.14
C LEU A 41 -6.42 -6.96 17.50
N VAL A 42 -6.87 -6.34 18.60
CA VAL A 42 -6.91 -6.98 19.92
C VAL A 42 -7.82 -8.21 19.89
N THR A 43 -9.00 -8.08 19.28
CA THR A 43 -9.95 -9.20 19.14
C THR A 43 -9.32 -10.34 18.35
N MET A 44 -8.71 -10.04 17.20
CA MET A 44 -8.10 -11.04 16.32
C MET A 44 -6.82 -11.65 16.90
N ALA A 45 -6.05 -10.90 17.69
CA ALA A 45 -4.85 -11.40 18.38
C ALA A 45 -5.19 -12.31 19.58
N HIS A 46 -6.38 -12.13 20.16
CA HIS A 46 -6.92 -13.00 21.21
C HIS A 46 -7.55 -14.28 20.64
N ASP A 47 -8.13 -14.22 19.44
CA ASP A 47 -8.74 -15.37 18.77
C ASP A 47 -7.73 -16.50 18.51
N CYS A 48 -8.05 -17.71 18.98
CA CYS A 48 -7.19 -18.89 18.90
C CYS A 48 -6.95 -19.40 17.48
N ARG A 49 -7.75 -19.00 16.48
CA ARG A 49 -7.67 -19.52 15.10
C ARG A 49 -6.42 -19.04 14.36
N ARG A 50 -6.03 -17.77 14.53
CA ARG A 50 -4.92 -17.14 13.78
C ARG A 50 -4.06 -16.17 14.63
N PRO A 51 -3.76 -16.47 15.91
CA PRO A 51 -3.08 -15.51 16.78
C PRO A 51 -1.65 -15.18 16.29
N GLY A 52 -0.98 -16.10 15.59
CA GLY A 52 0.35 -15.87 15.01
C GLY A 52 0.38 -14.84 13.89
N ILE A 53 -0.75 -14.58 13.22
CA ILE A 53 -0.87 -13.54 12.19
C ILE A 53 -1.11 -12.18 12.86
N PHE A 54 -2.03 -12.11 13.83
CA PHE A 54 -2.54 -10.84 14.35
C PHE A 54 -1.78 -10.25 15.55
N ARG A 55 -1.03 -11.06 16.31
CA ARG A 55 -0.19 -10.53 17.39
C ARG A 55 0.91 -9.59 16.87
N PRO A 56 1.65 -9.94 15.79
CA PRO A 56 2.57 -9.00 15.15
C PRO A 56 1.87 -7.71 14.68
N GLN A 57 0.67 -7.81 14.11
CA GLN A 57 -0.09 -6.64 13.66
C GLN A 57 -0.49 -5.72 14.82
N LEU A 58 -0.90 -6.28 15.97
CA LEU A 58 -1.20 -5.48 17.15
C LEU A 58 0.04 -4.76 17.68
N ILE A 59 1.20 -5.43 17.70
CA ILE A 59 2.48 -4.82 18.11
C ILE A 59 2.85 -3.67 17.15
N ALA A 60 2.76 -3.91 15.84
CA ALA A 60 3.00 -2.89 14.82
C ALA A 60 2.02 -1.70 14.96
N ALA A 61 0.75 -1.93 15.27
CA ALA A 61 -0.21 -0.85 15.50
C ALA A 61 0.13 -0.01 16.74
N ILE A 62 0.66 -0.63 17.81
CA ILE A 62 1.17 0.09 18.99
C ILE A 62 2.37 0.95 18.61
N GLU A 63 3.26 0.45 17.77
CA GLU A 63 4.40 1.20 17.25
C GLU A 63 3.96 2.40 16.40
N MET A 64 3.01 2.21 15.47
CA MET A 64 2.43 3.31 14.69
C MET A 64 1.79 4.37 15.61
N ALA A 65 1.09 3.94 16.66
CA ALA A 65 0.51 4.87 17.63
C ALA A 65 1.57 5.68 18.39
N ALA A 66 2.69 5.04 18.76
CA ALA A 66 3.81 5.73 19.39
C ALA A 66 4.49 6.76 18.47
N ARG A 67 4.46 6.55 17.15
CA ARG A 67 4.98 7.47 16.13
C ARG A 67 4.03 8.62 15.77
N GLY A 68 2.75 8.51 16.16
CA GLY A 68 1.71 9.48 15.80
C GLY A 68 1.02 9.20 14.46
N ASP A 69 1.30 8.04 13.83
CA ASP A 69 0.71 7.65 12.55
C ASP A 69 -0.67 6.95 12.71
N LEU A 70 -1.02 6.61 13.96
CA LEU A 70 -2.29 5.97 14.33
C LEU A 70 -2.82 6.54 15.65
N ASP A 71 -4.08 6.98 15.69
CA ASP A 71 -4.76 7.29 16.95
C ASP A 71 -5.50 6.02 17.45
N PRO A 72 -5.11 5.43 18.59
CA PRO A 72 -5.72 4.20 19.08
C PRO A 72 -7.21 4.36 19.40
N ARG A 73 -7.70 5.58 19.59
CA ARG A 73 -9.09 5.88 19.94
C ARG A 73 -9.96 6.09 18.70
N THR A 74 -9.41 6.68 17.64
CA THR A 74 -10.21 7.17 16.51
C THR A 74 -9.85 6.55 15.17
N THR A 75 -8.66 5.97 15.00
CA THR A 75 -8.30 5.33 13.72
C THR A 75 -9.21 4.13 13.45
N THR A 76 -9.85 4.18 12.28
CA THR A 76 -10.73 3.13 11.77
C THR A 76 -10.15 2.37 10.59
N GLY A 77 -10.62 1.15 10.42
CA GLY A 77 -10.23 0.26 9.34
C GLY A 77 -11.25 -0.82 9.06
N ALA A 78 -10.84 -1.83 8.28
CA ALA A 78 -11.63 -3.03 8.07
C ALA A 78 -11.65 -3.91 9.32
N TRP A 79 -12.54 -4.91 9.28
CA TRP A 79 -12.85 -5.77 10.42
C TRP A 79 -11.64 -6.59 10.92
N ALA A 80 -10.63 -6.83 10.08
CA ALA A 80 -9.41 -7.56 10.46
C ALA A 80 -8.23 -6.64 10.80
N GLY A 81 -8.44 -5.32 10.76
CA GLY A 81 -7.46 -4.32 11.20
C GLY A 81 -6.64 -3.68 10.07
N GLU A 82 -7.00 -3.90 8.81
CA GLU A 82 -6.45 -3.19 7.67
C GLU A 82 -6.80 -1.70 7.74
N ILE A 83 -5.84 -0.84 7.45
CA ILE A 83 -5.97 0.62 7.59
C ILE A 83 -5.94 1.28 6.22
N GLY A 84 -6.83 2.26 6.05
CA GLY A 84 -6.71 3.26 5.00
C GLY A 84 -7.05 2.77 3.61
N GLU A 85 -6.67 3.58 2.64
CA GLU A 85 -7.19 3.49 1.27
C GLU A 85 -6.60 2.35 0.45
N VAL A 86 -5.55 1.72 0.98
CA VAL A 86 -4.85 0.57 0.39
C VAL A 86 -5.00 -0.70 1.23
N GLN A 87 -5.85 -0.67 2.27
CA GLN A 87 -6.22 -1.81 3.10
C GLN A 87 -5.01 -2.65 3.57
N MET A 88 -3.98 -1.97 4.09
CA MET A 88 -2.78 -2.65 4.58
C MET A 88 -2.85 -2.93 6.07
N LEU A 89 -2.35 -4.10 6.48
CA LEU A 89 -2.15 -4.41 7.90
C LEU A 89 -0.95 -3.61 8.46
N PRO A 90 -0.94 -3.29 9.78
CA PRO A 90 0.09 -2.45 10.39
C PRO A 90 1.55 -2.86 10.13
N GLU A 91 1.88 -4.15 10.12
CA GLU A 91 3.25 -4.61 9.84
C GLU A 91 3.69 -4.26 8.42
N ASP A 92 2.79 -4.38 7.45
CA ASP A 92 3.07 -3.99 6.07
C ASP A 92 3.17 -2.47 5.93
N ILE A 93 2.43 -1.69 6.71
CA ILE A 93 2.58 -0.23 6.76
C ILE A 93 3.96 0.15 7.30
N ILE A 94 4.43 -0.51 8.37
CA ILE A 94 5.79 -0.27 8.88
C ILE A 94 6.85 -0.67 7.85
N ARG A 95 6.65 -1.78 7.13
CA ARG A 95 7.66 -2.31 6.20
C ARG A 95 7.70 -1.56 4.86
N TYR A 96 6.55 -1.16 4.34
CA TYR A 96 6.40 -0.65 2.98
C TYR A 96 5.81 0.76 2.90
N GLY A 97 5.32 1.32 4.01
CA GLY A 97 4.83 2.69 4.09
C GLY A 97 5.87 3.69 3.65
N VAL A 98 5.43 4.66 2.85
CA VAL A 98 6.27 5.75 2.33
C VAL A 98 5.59 7.06 2.63
N ASP A 99 6.30 7.92 3.35
CA ASP A 99 5.96 9.34 3.52
C ASP A 99 6.06 10.01 2.13
N GLY A 100 4.89 10.30 1.59
CA GLY A 100 4.69 10.79 0.25
C GLY A 100 4.77 12.31 0.17
N ASP A 101 4.34 13.03 1.19
CA ASP A 101 4.34 14.49 1.19
C ASP A 101 5.57 15.11 1.90
N GLY A 102 6.31 14.29 2.65
CA GLY A 102 7.55 14.65 3.34
C GLY A 102 7.32 15.25 4.73
N ASP A 103 6.16 15.03 5.34
CA ASP A 103 5.81 15.62 6.64
C ASP A 103 6.30 14.80 7.85
N GLY A 104 6.93 13.65 7.60
CA GLY A 104 7.45 12.74 8.60
C GLY A 104 6.47 11.66 9.06
N HIS A 105 5.27 11.60 8.50
CA HIS A 105 4.24 10.63 8.84
C HIS A 105 3.85 9.74 7.66
N VAL A 106 3.21 8.59 7.96
CA VAL A 106 2.60 7.72 6.94
C VAL A 106 1.13 7.51 7.28
N ARG A 107 0.25 8.30 6.65
CA ARG A 107 -1.19 8.40 6.93
C ARG A 107 -2.04 7.91 5.77
N LEU A 108 -2.14 6.60 5.64
CA LEU A 108 -2.86 5.94 4.55
C LEU A 108 -4.39 6.14 4.56
N LYS A 109 -4.98 6.81 5.57
CA LYS A 109 -6.42 7.10 5.61
C LYS A 109 -6.81 8.42 4.94
N THR A 110 -5.88 9.36 4.87
CA THR A 110 -6.19 10.78 4.61
C THR A 110 -5.20 11.46 3.69
N ASP A 111 -4.09 10.80 3.35
CA ASP A 111 -3.03 11.36 2.53
C ASP A 111 -2.84 10.56 1.24
N ASP A 112 -3.34 11.12 0.14
CA ASP A 112 -3.21 10.54 -1.20
C ASP A 112 -1.74 10.36 -1.62
N ALA A 113 -0.82 11.22 -1.14
CA ALA A 113 0.59 11.10 -1.48
C ALA A 113 1.21 9.86 -0.85
N ASP A 114 0.91 9.61 0.42
CA ASP A 114 1.33 8.41 1.15
C ASP A 114 0.71 7.16 0.52
N VAL A 115 -0.59 7.22 0.21
CA VAL A 115 -1.33 6.13 -0.45
C VAL A 115 -0.66 5.72 -1.75
N ILE A 116 -0.38 6.67 -2.64
CA ILE A 116 0.18 6.40 -3.97
C ILE A 116 1.61 5.87 -3.87
N MET A 117 2.44 6.46 -3.01
CA MET A 117 3.83 6.04 -2.86
C MET A 117 3.95 4.68 -2.15
N THR A 118 3.14 4.45 -1.14
CA THR A 118 3.07 3.18 -0.40
C THR A 118 2.57 2.06 -1.29
N ALA A 119 1.48 2.29 -2.05
CA ALA A 119 0.97 1.30 -3.01
C ALA A 119 2.04 0.92 -4.05
N ALA A 120 2.75 1.91 -4.61
CA ALA A 120 3.81 1.65 -5.57
C ALA A 120 4.98 0.85 -4.97
N ASN A 121 5.41 1.19 -3.75
CA ASN A 121 6.47 0.45 -3.04
C ASN A 121 6.03 -0.98 -2.71
N PHE A 122 4.79 -1.15 -2.24
CA PHE A 122 4.23 -2.46 -1.92
C PHE A 122 4.12 -3.35 -3.17
N ILE A 123 3.53 -2.84 -4.26
CA ILE A 123 3.43 -3.58 -5.54
C ILE A 123 4.81 -3.96 -6.07
N ARG A 124 5.81 -3.07 -5.97
CA ARG A 124 7.20 -3.41 -6.29
C ARG A 124 7.73 -4.53 -5.42
N SER A 125 7.47 -4.50 -4.12
CA SER A 125 7.92 -5.55 -3.19
C SER A 125 7.35 -6.94 -3.51
N LEU A 126 6.17 -6.99 -4.15
CA LEU A 126 5.54 -8.22 -4.65
C LEU A 126 6.20 -8.77 -5.93
N GLY A 127 7.31 -8.16 -6.37
CA GLY A 127 8.09 -8.61 -7.52
C GLY A 127 7.71 -7.96 -8.84
N TRP A 128 6.99 -6.82 -8.82
CA TRP A 128 6.77 -6.05 -10.04
C TRP A 128 8.11 -5.70 -10.68
N ARG A 129 8.23 -6.03 -11.97
CA ARG A 129 9.36 -5.66 -12.80
C ARG A 129 8.87 -4.69 -13.83
N GLU A 130 9.53 -3.55 -13.93
CA GLU A 130 9.27 -2.61 -15.00
C GLU A 130 9.53 -3.32 -16.32
N THR A 131 8.45 -3.63 -17.04
CA THR A 131 8.57 -4.12 -18.41
C THR A 131 8.81 -2.89 -19.26
N THR A 132 10.07 -2.53 -19.46
CA THR A 132 10.42 -1.75 -20.64
C THR A 132 10.12 -2.67 -21.81
N LEU A 133 8.93 -2.55 -22.41
CA LEU A 133 8.80 -2.94 -23.81
C LEU A 133 9.88 -2.12 -24.51
N ALA A 134 10.97 -2.78 -24.88
CA ALA A 134 11.98 -2.16 -25.71
C ALA A 134 11.22 -1.56 -26.89
N ALA A 135 11.20 -0.23 -26.97
CA ALA A 135 10.82 0.46 -28.19
C ALA A 135 11.66 -0.21 -29.29
N GLY A 136 10.98 -0.79 -30.28
CA GLY A 136 11.47 -1.93 -31.05
C GLY A 136 12.94 -1.85 -31.45
N SER A 137 13.68 -2.91 -31.13
CA SER A 137 14.74 -3.34 -32.02
C SER A 137 14.04 -3.77 -33.31
N GLY A 138 14.03 -2.89 -34.30
CA GLY A 138 13.73 -3.27 -35.67
C GLY A 138 14.73 -4.34 -36.06
N ASP A 139 14.30 -5.60 -35.98
CA ASP A 139 14.95 -6.65 -36.75
C ASP A 139 14.70 -6.30 -38.21
N SER A 140 15.78 -5.82 -38.83
CA SER A 140 15.94 -5.69 -40.26
C SER A 140 15.40 -6.93 -40.96
N ALA A 141 14.43 -6.72 -41.83
CA ALA A 141 14.01 -7.71 -42.81
C ALA A 141 15.25 -8.29 -43.51
N GLU A 142 15.45 -9.61 -43.41
CA GLU A 142 16.31 -10.33 -44.34
C GLU A 142 15.79 -10.11 -45.77
N PRO A 143 16.66 -9.79 -46.74
CA PRO A 143 16.25 -9.75 -48.12
C PRO A 143 16.10 -11.18 -48.64
N ALA A 144 15.02 -11.41 -49.40
CA ALA A 144 14.83 -12.63 -50.16
C ALA A 144 16.00 -12.89 -51.11
N LEU A 145 16.54 -14.11 -51.02
CA LEU A 145 17.28 -14.85 -52.05
C LEU A 145 16.73 -16.28 -51.90
N GLY A 146 16.20 -16.98 -52.90
CA GLY A 146 16.47 -17.06 -54.33
C GLY A 146 16.28 -18.53 -54.66
#